data_AF-A0A2G5VR26-F1
#
_entry.id   AF-A0A2G5VR26-F1
#
_cell.length_a   1.000
_cell.length_b   1.000
_cell.length_c   1.000
_cell.angle_alpha   90.00
_cell.angle_beta   90.00
_cell.angle_gamma   90.00
#
_symmetry.space_group_name_H-M   'P 1'
#
loop_
_entity.id
_entity.type
_entity.pdbx_description
1 polymer ?
#
loop_
_entity_poly.entity_id
_entity_poly.type
_entity_poly.pdbx_seq_one_letter_code
_entity_poly.pdbx_strand_id
1 'polypeptide(L)'
;MLLLLPRFALCTRRTLASTTSALLKEKKSTSSAKNVEIGDDGLPKDYKLKTLRAGSRRLDTFVNRATGQSSSEVIKLIMQGKVRVNDEVFTKKAYNICQDDVIEVWKSPFADNAALANVERTEIVSYEVTDQGYNFEVKSWKNFLSDNWRSSQ
;
A
#
# COMPACT_ATOMS: atom_id res chain seq x y z
N MET A 1 -0.48 30.41 -0.90
CA MET A 1 -0.60 29.49 0.25
C MET A 1 -1.64 28.43 -0.11
N LEU A 2 -1.23 27.37 -0.81
CA LEU A 2 -2.15 26.26 -1.13
C LEU A 2 -2.28 25.39 0.10
N LEU A 3 -3.47 25.36 0.70
CA LEU A 3 -3.82 24.44 1.77
C LEU A 3 -3.86 23.03 1.17
N LEU A 4 -2.90 22.19 1.57
CA LEU A 4 -2.91 20.76 1.31
C LEU A 4 -4.13 20.19 2.05
N LEU A 5 -5.19 19.85 1.32
CA LEU A 5 -6.35 19.19 1.92
C LEU A 5 -5.87 17.88 2.58
N PRO A 6 -6.31 17.59 3.82
CA PRO A 6 -6.01 16.31 4.45
C PRO A 6 -6.57 15.18 3.57
N ARG A 7 -5.71 14.27 3.09
CA ARG A 7 -6.07 13.10 2.25
C ARG A 7 -7.04 12.11 2.92
N PHE A 8 -7.55 12.41 4.11
CA PHE A 8 -8.43 11.58 4.94
C PHE A 8 -9.79 11.23 4.32
N ALA A 9 -10.13 11.71 3.12
CA ALA A 9 -11.47 11.53 2.52
C ALA A 9 -11.55 10.55 1.32
N LEU A 10 -10.49 9.83 0.96
CA LEU A 10 -10.51 9.01 -0.27
C LEU A 10 -11.09 7.59 -0.14
N CYS A 11 -11.60 7.20 1.03
CA CYS A 11 -12.23 5.89 1.17
C CYS A 11 -13.71 5.84 0.69
N THR A 12 -14.33 7.00 0.40
CA THR A 12 -15.81 7.09 0.33
C THR A 12 -16.40 7.22 -1.08
N ARG A 13 -15.73 6.80 -2.15
CA ARG A 13 -16.38 6.72 -3.48
C ARG A 13 -16.26 5.35 -4.11
N ARG A 14 -17.17 4.45 -3.71
CA ARG A 14 -17.93 3.52 -4.57
C ARG A 14 -18.84 2.63 -3.70
N THR A 15 -20.05 3.13 -3.41
CA THR A 15 -21.16 2.30 -2.92
C THR A 15 -21.88 1.64 -4.09
N LEU A 16 -21.97 0.31 -4.02
CA LEU A 16 -23.11 -0.56 -4.31
C LEU A 16 -23.97 -0.24 -5.55
N ALA A 17 -23.86 -1.10 -6.57
CA ALA A 17 -24.98 -1.40 -7.46
C ALA A 17 -25.40 -2.87 -7.22
N SER A 18 -26.55 -3.05 -6.59
CA SER A 18 -27.28 -4.31 -6.55
C SER A 18 -28.22 -4.32 -7.75
N THR A 19 -28.04 -5.25 -8.68
CA THR A 19 -29.07 -5.64 -9.65
C THR A 19 -28.90 -7.12 -9.99
N THR A 20 -29.92 -7.88 -9.64
CA THR A 20 -30.22 -9.23 -10.09
C THR A 20 -30.35 -9.30 -11.62
N SER A 21 -29.71 -10.29 -12.27
CA SER A 21 -30.31 -11.07 -13.37
C SER A 21 -29.35 -12.14 -13.93
N ALA A 22 -29.93 -13.33 -14.08
CA ALA A 22 -29.54 -14.54 -14.80
C ALA A 22 -28.33 -14.55 -15.78
N LEU A 23 -27.59 -15.67 -15.67
CA LEU A 23 -27.18 -16.61 -16.72
C LEU A 23 -26.93 -16.04 -18.13
N LEU A 24 -25.68 -16.09 -18.59
CA LEU A 24 -25.28 -16.70 -19.88
C LEU A 24 -23.74 -16.79 -19.97
N LYS A 25 -23.29 -17.90 -20.54
CA LYS A 25 -21.91 -18.34 -20.73
C LYS A 25 -21.42 -17.78 -22.07
N GLU A 26 -20.27 -17.10 -22.14
CA GLU A 26 -19.34 -17.24 -23.27
C GLU A 26 -17.96 -16.63 -23.02
N LYS A 27 -16.94 -17.32 -23.55
CA LYS A 27 -15.52 -16.94 -23.54
C LYS A 27 -15.26 -15.88 -24.61
N LYS A 28 -14.53 -14.81 -24.28
CA LYS A 28 -13.62 -14.16 -25.24
C LYS A 28 -12.53 -13.36 -24.52
N SER A 29 -11.30 -13.85 -24.65
CA SER A 29 -10.06 -13.11 -24.42
C SER A 29 -10.03 -11.84 -25.28
N THR A 30 -9.72 -10.68 -24.70
CA THR A 30 -8.91 -9.63 -25.35
C THR A 30 -8.44 -8.64 -24.28
N SER A 31 -7.11 -8.61 -24.13
CA SER A 31 -6.28 -7.63 -23.45
C SER A 31 -6.69 -6.18 -23.70
N SER A 32 -6.73 -5.37 -22.64
CA SER A 32 -6.59 -3.90 -22.74
C SER A 32 -6.14 -3.33 -21.39
N ALA A 33 -4.98 -3.78 -20.91
CA ALA A 33 -4.25 -3.03 -19.89
C ALA A 33 -3.67 -1.79 -20.58
N LYS A 34 -4.31 -0.64 -20.37
CA LYS A 34 -3.77 0.67 -20.77
C LYS A 34 -2.51 0.91 -19.94
N ASN A 35 -1.37 0.52 -20.51
CA ASN A 35 -0.06 0.89 -20.02
C ASN A 35 0.09 2.40 -20.28
N VAL A 36 -0.04 3.19 -19.23
CA VAL A 36 0.33 4.60 -19.30
C VAL A 36 1.86 4.61 -19.32
N GLU A 37 2.43 4.77 -20.52
CA GLU A 37 3.85 5.01 -20.75
C GLU A 37 4.21 6.38 -20.16
N ILE A 38 4.44 6.39 -18.85
CA ILE A 38 5.26 7.41 -18.19
C ILE A 38 6.69 7.13 -18.64
N GLY A 39 7.30 8.12 -19.30
CA GLY A 39 8.59 8.06 -20.01
C GLY A 39 9.56 7.04 -19.42
N ASP A 40 9.84 6.01 -20.21
CA ASP A 40 10.80 4.96 -19.92
C ASP A 40 12.21 5.57 -19.96
N ASP A 41 12.78 5.82 -18.79
CA ASP A 41 14.14 6.34 -18.61
C ASP A 41 15.22 5.31 -18.95
N GLY A 42 14.82 4.12 -19.41
CA GLY A 42 15.70 3.01 -19.75
C GLY A 42 16.36 2.37 -18.52
N LEU A 43 16.02 2.82 -17.30
CA LEU A 43 16.47 2.21 -16.07
C LEU A 43 15.47 1.13 -15.64
N PRO A 44 15.95 -0.03 -15.19
CA PRO A 44 15.05 -1.04 -14.63
C PRO A 44 14.27 -0.44 -13.46
N LYS A 45 12.94 -0.49 -13.56
CA LYS A 45 12.03 -0.12 -12.45
C LYS A 45 12.46 -0.88 -11.19
N ASP A 46 12.81 -0.12 -10.17
CA ASP A 46 13.29 -0.62 -8.88
C ASP A 46 12.18 -1.28 -8.04
N TYR A 47 10.91 -1.09 -8.43
CA TYR A 47 9.75 -1.71 -7.83
C TYR A 47 9.32 -3.02 -8.46
N LYS A 48 8.75 -3.89 -7.62
CA LYS A 48 8.07 -5.12 -8.06
C LYS A 48 6.56 -4.94 -7.98
N LEU A 49 5.87 -5.20 -9.08
CA LEU A 49 4.41 -5.34 -9.10
C LEU A 49 4.04 -6.67 -8.45
N LYS A 50 3.12 -6.63 -7.48
CA LYS A 50 2.64 -7.82 -6.76
C LYS A 50 1.15 -7.73 -6.52
N THR A 51 0.52 -8.89 -6.42
CA THR A 51 -0.85 -9.03 -5.93
C THR A 51 -0.82 -9.58 -4.51
N LEU A 52 -1.32 -8.82 -3.55
CA LEU A 52 -1.41 -9.23 -2.14
C LEU A 52 -2.86 -9.58 -1.78
N ARG A 53 -3.08 -10.77 -1.21
CA ARG A 53 -4.39 -11.20 -0.75
C ARG A 53 -4.55 -10.94 0.74
N ALA A 54 -5.61 -10.27 1.14
CA ALA A 54 -5.89 -10.00 2.55
C ALA A 54 -7.40 -10.09 2.86
N GLY A 55 -7.76 -10.57 4.04
CA GLY A 55 -9.16 -10.67 4.46
C GLY A 55 -9.83 -9.32 4.77
N SER A 56 -9.04 -8.26 4.97
CA SER A 56 -9.56 -6.91 5.27
C SER A 56 -8.61 -5.83 4.78
N ARG A 57 -9.09 -4.58 4.77
CA ARG A 57 -8.28 -3.38 4.45
C ARG A 57 -7.53 -2.79 5.65
N ARG A 58 -7.55 -3.47 6.81
CA ARG A 58 -6.88 -2.96 8.00
C ARG A 58 -5.36 -2.90 7.79
N LEU A 59 -4.74 -1.84 8.29
CA LEU A 59 -3.31 -1.59 8.18
C LEU A 59 -2.47 -2.77 8.72
N ASP A 60 -2.80 -3.28 9.90
CA ASP A 60 -2.11 -4.43 10.49
C ASP A 60 -2.17 -5.69 9.61
N THR A 61 -3.35 -5.98 9.06
CA THR A 61 -3.56 -7.13 8.17
C THR A 61 -2.76 -6.96 6.88
N PHE A 62 -2.78 -5.76 6.30
CA PHE A 62 -2.07 -5.49 5.05
C PHE A 62 -0.55 -5.52 5.24
N VAL A 63 -0.02 -4.86 6.28
CA VAL A 63 1.43 -4.81 6.55
C VAL A 63 1.97 -6.22 6.80
N ASN A 64 1.22 -7.10 7.46
CA ASN A 64 1.56 -8.53 7.59
C ASN A 64 1.72 -9.19 6.20
N ARG A 65 0.79 -8.96 5.28
CA ARG A 65 0.84 -9.54 3.92
C ARG A 65 1.94 -8.93 3.05
N ALA A 66 2.20 -7.63 3.18
CA ALA A 66 3.21 -6.94 2.39
C ALA A 66 4.64 -7.31 2.83
N THR A 67 4.88 -7.33 4.14
CA THR A 67 6.21 -7.57 4.72
C THR A 67 6.53 -9.05 4.88
N GLY A 68 5.51 -9.90 5.11
CA GLY A 68 5.67 -11.31 5.47
C GLY A 68 5.99 -11.54 6.95
N GLN A 69 6.00 -10.49 7.78
CA GLN A 69 6.24 -10.61 9.22
C GLN A 69 5.03 -11.16 9.97
N SER A 70 5.23 -11.76 11.15
CA SER A 70 4.12 -12.26 11.96
C SER A 70 3.20 -11.14 12.44
N SER A 71 1.92 -11.43 12.67
CA SER A 71 0.94 -10.43 13.15
C SER A 71 1.39 -9.74 14.43
N SER A 72 2.05 -10.47 15.34
CA SER A 72 2.58 -9.94 16.60
C SER A 72 3.72 -8.94 16.39
N GLU A 73 4.60 -9.18 15.42
CA GLU A 73 5.67 -8.24 15.05
C GLU A 73 5.11 -6.99 14.41
N VAL A 74 4.17 -7.14 13.47
CA VAL A 74 3.51 -6.00 12.81
C VAL A 74 2.81 -5.09 13.81
N ILE A 75 2.12 -5.68 14.80
CA ILE A 75 1.49 -4.92 15.88
C ILE A 75 2.53 -4.10 16.65
N LYS A 76 3.68 -4.69 16.99
CA LYS A 76 4.77 -3.97 17.67
C LYS A 76 5.31 -2.83 16.80
N LEU A 77 5.51 -3.05 15.50
CA LEU A 77 5.99 -2.02 14.59
C LEU A 77 5.04 -0.83 14.52
N ILE A 78 3.74 -1.07 14.37
CA ILE A 78 2.72 -0.01 14.34
C ILE A 78 2.73 0.75 15.68
N MET A 79 2.72 0.05 16.81
CA MET A 79 2.71 0.69 18.13
C MET A 79 4.00 1.48 18.43
N GLN A 80 5.13 1.08 17.84
CA GLN A 80 6.42 1.77 17.93
C GLN A 80 6.57 2.95 16.95
N GLY A 81 5.53 3.30 16.20
CA GLY A 81 5.59 4.38 15.19
C GLY A 81 6.53 4.06 14.02
N LYS A 82 6.83 2.79 13.77
CA LYS A 82 7.69 2.35 12.65
C LYS A 82 6.94 2.21 11.33
N VAL A 83 5.63 2.44 11.33
CA VAL A 83 4.80 2.41 10.12
C VAL A 83 4.22 3.80 9.90
N ARG A 84 4.33 4.29 8.67
CA ARG A 84 3.67 5.52 8.23
C ARG A 84 2.86 5.28 6.98
N VAL A 85 1.82 6.09 6.80
CA VAL A 85 0.97 6.09 5.61
C VAL A 85 0.90 7.53 5.11
N ASN A 86 1.22 7.77 3.85
CA ASN A 86 1.24 9.10 3.24
C ASN A 86 2.02 10.13 4.08
N ASP A 87 3.23 9.76 4.50
CA ASP A 87 4.15 10.56 5.34
C ASP A 87 3.68 10.84 6.78
N GLU A 88 2.55 10.27 7.22
CA GLU A 88 2.05 10.40 8.59
C GLU A 88 2.29 9.12 9.40
N VAL A 89 2.79 9.24 10.62
CA VAL A 89 3.07 8.09 11.50
C VAL A 89 1.78 7.55 12.10
N PHE A 90 1.49 6.26 11.85
CA PHE A 90 0.29 5.61 12.36
C PHE A 90 0.61 4.71 13.55
N THR A 91 -0.01 5.01 14.71
CA THR A 91 0.01 4.15 15.90
C THR A 91 -1.28 3.34 16.08
N LYS A 92 -2.30 3.62 15.26
CA LYS A 92 -3.59 2.93 15.26
C LYS A 92 -3.59 1.73 14.31
N LYS A 93 -3.84 0.53 14.86
CA LYS A 93 -3.82 -0.75 14.12
C LYS A 93 -4.88 -0.86 13.02
N ALA A 94 -6.06 -0.29 13.26
CA ALA A 94 -7.25 -0.47 12.42
C ALA A 94 -7.50 0.70 11.45
N TYR A 95 -6.43 1.33 10.93
CA TYR A 95 -6.57 2.23 9.79
C TYR A 95 -7.00 1.44 8.56
N ASN A 96 -7.93 1.97 7.77
CA ASN A 96 -8.41 1.33 6.55
C ASN A 96 -7.62 1.88 5.36
N ILE A 97 -6.87 1.00 4.70
CA ILE A 97 -6.07 1.34 3.53
C ILE A 97 -6.98 1.66 2.34
N CYS A 98 -6.56 2.69 1.61
CA CYS A 98 -7.21 3.21 0.42
C CYS A 98 -6.34 3.00 -0.83
N GLN A 99 -6.94 3.22 -1.99
CA GLN A 99 -6.20 3.30 -3.23
C GLN A 99 -5.28 4.53 -3.19
N ASP A 100 -4.12 4.44 -3.83
CA ASP A 100 -3.09 5.48 -3.86
C ASP A 100 -2.41 5.78 -2.51
N ASP A 101 -2.71 5.00 -1.46
CA ASP A 101 -1.97 5.09 -0.20
C ASP A 101 -0.53 4.60 -0.40
N VAL A 102 0.42 5.33 0.17
CA VAL A 102 1.83 4.95 0.25
C VAL A 102 2.12 4.53 1.69
N ILE A 103 2.42 3.25 1.89
CA ILE A 103 2.73 2.67 3.18
C ILE A 103 4.23 2.43 3.26
N GLU A 104 4.86 2.88 4.34
CA GLU A 104 6.28 2.68 4.58
C GLU A 104 6.54 2.06 5.95
N VAL A 105 7.37 1.03 5.96
CA VAL A 105 7.79 0.32 7.16
C VAL A 105 9.26 0.57 7.37
N TRP A 106 9.59 1.25 8.47
CA TRP A 106 10.96 1.53 8.88
C TRP A 106 11.72 0.24 9.20
N LYS A 107 12.92 0.07 8.64
CA LYS A 107 13.80 -1.09 8.91
C LYS A 107 14.99 -0.74 9.79
N SER A 108 15.78 0.24 9.36
CA SER A 108 17.01 0.64 10.02
C SER A 108 17.40 2.06 9.64
N PRO A 109 18.21 2.77 10.47
CA PRO A 109 18.85 3.99 10.02
C PRO A 109 19.81 3.66 8.87
N PHE A 110 20.00 4.61 7.97
CA PHE A 110 21.02 4.49 6.93
C PHE A 110 22.41 4.71 7.55
N ALA A 111 23.36 3.81 7.25
CA ALA A 111 24.63 3.74 7.98
C ALA A 111 25.45 5.04 7.89
N ASP A 112 25.47 5.67 6.71
CA ASP A 112 26.32 6.84 6.45
C ASP A 112 25.61 8.18 6.70
N ASN A 113 24.29 8.15 6.92
CA ASN A 113 23.51 9.35 7.15
C ASN A 113 22.31 9.06 8.06
N ALA A 114 22.41 9.48 9.32
CA ALA A 114 21.37 9.30 10.33
C ALA A 114 20.05 10.04 10.00
N ALA A 115 20.06 11.02 9.09
CA ALA A 115 18.85 11.68 8.61
C ALA A 115 18.06 10.83 7.61
N LEU A 116 18.62 9.71 7.13
CA LEU A 116 17.99 8.78 6.20
C LEU A 116 17.76 7.42 6.84
N ALA A 117 16.77 6.70 6.34
CA ALA A 117 16.39 5.37 6.80
C ALA A 117 16.16 4.43 5.62
N ASN A 118 16.54 3.18 5.81
CA ASN A 118 16.12 2.10 4.95
C ASN A 118 14.69 1.70 5.33
N VAL A 119 13.80 1.68 4.35
CA VAL A 119 12.39 1.37 4.53
C VAL A 119 11.93 0.34 3.50
N GLU A 120 10.83 -0.33 3.82
CA GLU A 120 10.05 -1.09 2.86
C GLU A 120 8.83 -0.28 2.48
N ARG A 121 8.78 0.17 1.23
CA ARG A 121 7.70 0.99 0.68
C ARG A 121 6.75 0.13 -0.12
N THR A 122 5.45 0.33 0.10
CA THR A 122 4.38 -0.30 -0.67
C THR A 122 3.36 0.76 -1.07
N GLU A 123 3.13 0.92 -2.37
CA GLU A 123 2.13 1.83 -2.92
C GLU A 123 0.94 1.01 -3.45
N ILE A 124 -0.27 1.39 -3.05
CA ILE A 124 -1.50 0.75 -3.51
C ILE A 124 -1.89 1.30 -4.88
N VAL A 125 -1.84 0.46 -5.91
CA VAL A 125 -2.27 0.84 -7.26
C VAL A 125 -3.77 0.71 -7.39
N SER A 126 -4.32 -0.44 -6.97
CA SER A 126 -5.74 -0.75 -7.03
C SER A 126 -6.07 -1.89 -6.06
N TYR A 127 -7.36 -2.12 -5.79
CA TYR A 127 -7.80 -3.35 -5.17
C TYR A 127 -9.20 -3.74 -5.62
N GLU A 128 -9.46 -5.04 -5.65
CA GLU A 128 -10.77 -5.64 -5.89
C GLU A 128 -11.27 -6.38 -4.65
N VAL A 129 -12.59 -6.38 -4.47
CA VAL A 129 -13.25 -7.19 -3.44
C VAL A 129 -13.61 -8.55 -4.03
N THR A 130 -13.30 -9.60 -3.29
CA THR A 130 -13.55 -11.00 -3.65
C THR A 130 -14.29 -11.70 -2.51
N ASP A 131 -14.80 -12.91 -2.77
CA ASP A 131 -15.45 -13.72 -1.73
C ASP A 131 -14.54 -14.05 -0.53
N GLN A 132 -13.22 -13.97 -0.73
CA GLN A 132 -12.21 -14.26 0.29
C GLN A 132 -11.61 -13.00 0.93
N GLY A 133 -12.12 -11.81 0.59
CA GLY A 133 -11.61 -10.53 1.08
C GLY A 133 -11.19 -9.61 -0.05
N TYR A 134 -9.90 -9.26 -0.11
CA TYR A 134 -9.36 -8.24 -1.00
C TYR A 134 -8.12 -8.75 -1.74
N ASN A 135 -8.04 -8.46 -3.04
CA ASN A 135 -6.81 -8.58 -3.81
C ASN A 135 -6.28 -7.17 -4.09
N PHE A 136 -5.12 -6.83 -3.54
CA PHE A 136 -4.46 -5.55 -3.75
C PHE A 136 -3.39 -5.69 -4.83
N GLU A 137 -3.44 -4.81 -5.83
CA GLU A 137 -2.32 -4.60 -6.75
C GLU A 137 -1.43 -3.51 -6.16
N VAL A 138 -0.15 -3.83 -5.98
CA VAL A 138 0.80 -2.94 -5.30
C VAL A 138 2.11 -2.84 -6.05
N LYS A 139 2.76 -1.67 -5.94
CA LYS A 139 4.18 -1.52 -6.21
C LYS A 139 4.94 -1.71 -4.90
N SER A 140 5.96 -2.56 -4.90
CA SER A 140 6.69 -2.95 -3.70
C SER A 140 8.19 -2.70 -3.88
N TRP A 141 8.76 -1.88 -3.00
CA TRP A 141 10.19 -1.65 -2.85
C TRP A 141 10.66 -2.28 -1.55
N LYS A 142 11.51 -3.31 -1.64
CA LYS A 142 12.04 -3.98 -0.44
C LYS A 142 13.09 -3.13 0.28
N ASN A 143 13.88 -2.36 -0.46
CA ASN A 143 14.89 -1.45 0.06
C ASN A 143 14.69 -0.10 -0.61
N PHE A 144 14.01 0.81 0.09
CA PHE A 144 13.80 2.18 -0.34
C PHE A 144 14.49 3.11 0.66
N LEU A 145 15.07 4.21 0.18
CA LEU A 145 15.73 5.19 1.04
C LEU A 145 14.78 6.37 1.25
N SER A 146 14.47 6.66 2.51
CA SER A 146 13.59 7.77 2.88
C SER A 146 14.18 8.61 4.00
N ASP A 147 13.57 9.75 4.29
CA ASP A 147 13.82 10.50 5.52
C ASP A 147 13.64 9.61 6.75
N ASN A 148 14.49 9.82 7.75
CA ASN A 148 14.43 9.09 9.00
C ASN A 148 13.49 9.79 10.00
N TRP A 149 12.18 9.55 9.89
CA TRP A 149 11.17 10.07 10.84
C TRP A 149 11.33 9.52 12.27
N ARG A 150 12.22 8.53 12.44
CA ARG A 150 12.58 7.94 13.72
C ARG A 150 13.84 8.53 14.35
N SER A 151 14.55 9.42 13.65
CA SER A 151 15.76 10.08 14.17
C SER A 151 15.45 11.14 15.24
N SER A 152 14.22 11.66 15.27
CA SER A 152 13.78 12.74 16.15
C SER A 152 13.02 12.29 17.40
N GLN A 153 13.05 11.00 17.74
CA GLN A 153 12.35 10.42 18.90
C GLN A 153 13.31 9.88 19.97
#